data_AF-A0A6A4Z7H1-F1
#
_entry.id   AF-A0A6A4Z7H1-F1
#
_cell.length_a   1.000
_cell.length_b   1.000
_cell.length_c   1.000
_cell.angle_alpha   90.00
_cell.angle_beta   90.00
_cell.angle_gamma   90.00
#
_symmetry.space_group_name_H-M   'P 1'
#
loop_
_entity.id
_entity.type
_entity.pdbx_description
1 polymer ?
#
loop_
_entity_poly.entity_id
_entity_poly.type
_entity_poly.pdbx_seq_one_letter_code
_entity_poly.pdbx_strand_id
1 'polypeptide(L)'
;MTSEIGTMPWVAPEVLKGVRYSEKADIYSLGVLICELDTAQVPYANLVGTQGGGDMQVTKAKIMMMVVAGDLRPVLTQSCPDIIYEITRRCVAYEPSDRPSAKELQ
;
A
#
# COMPACT_ATOMS: atom_id res chain seq x y z
N MET A 1 -22.63 -12.06 -7.49
CA MET A 1 -21.82 -11.87 -6.27
C MET A 1 -20.49 -12.55 -6.51
N THR A 2 -19.47 -11.79 -6.90
CA THR A 2 -18.13 -12.33 -7.19
C THR A 2 -17.39 -12.53 -5.88
N SER A 3 -17.22 -13.79 -5.48
CA SER A 3 -16.51 -14.21 -4.25
C SER A 3 -14.98 -14.08 -4.35
N GLU A 4 -14.50 -13.02 -4.99
CA GLU A 4 -13.15 -12.52 -4.79
C GLU A 4 -13.29 -11.17 -4.11
N ILE A 5 -13.00 -11.14 -2.82
CA ILE A 5 -12.81 -9.91 -2.05
C ILE A 5 -11.54 -9.25 -2.63
N GLY A 6 -11.76 -8.47 -3.69
CA GLY A 6 -10.73 -7.89 -4.55
C GLY A 6 -9.86 -6.86 -3.83
N THR A 7 -8.59 -6.79 -4.24
CA THR A 7 -7.70 -5.63 -4.06
C THR A 7 -7.34 -5.26 -2.61
N MET A 8 -7.39 -6.20 -1.66
CA MET A 8 -6.98 -5.98 -0.25
C MET A 8 -5.61 -5.30 -0.04
N PRO A 9 -4.55 -5.57 -0.82
CA PRO A 9 -3.24 -4.92 -0.61
C PRO A 9 -3.23 -3.40 -0.77
N TRP A 10 -4.16 -2.83 -1.54
CA TRP A 10 -4.20 -1.40 -1.85
C TRP A 10 -5.09 -0.60 -0.89
N VAL A 11 -5.83 -1.29 0.00
CA VAL A 11 -6.78 -0.65 0.92
C VAL A 11 -6.03 0.12 2.01
N ALA A 12 -6.45 1.36 2.24
CA ALA A 12 -5.87 2.22 3.27
C ALA A 12 -6.11 1.68 4.70
N PRO A 13 -5.19 1.91 5.64
CA PRO A 13 -5.27 1.35 6.99
C PRO A 13 -6.53 1.77 7.75
N GLU A 14 -7.02 3.00 7.57
CA GLU A 14 -8.25 3.49 8.19
C GLU A 14 -9.49 2.78 7.64
N VAL A 15 -9.50 2.42 6.35
CA VAL A 15 -10.60 1.69 5.73
C VAL A 15 -10.61 0.24 6.24
N LEU A 16 -9.45 -0.38 6.40
CA LEU A 16 -9.31 -1.71 7.01
C LEU A 16 -9.78 -1.74 8.47
N LYS A 17 -9.65 -0.62 9.20
CA LYS A 17 -10.18 -0.45 10.57
C LYS A 17 -11.68 -0.22 10.63
N GLY A 18 -12.37 -0.09 9.49
CA GLY A 18 -13.78 0.28 9.43
C GLY A 18 -14.06 1.75 9.77
N VAL A 19 -13.03 2.60 9.73
CA VAL A 19 -13.20 4.05 9.88
C VAL A 19 -13.83 4.62 8.60
N ARG A 20 -14.49 5.78 8.73
CA ARG A 20 -15.14 6.46 7.61
C ARG A 20 -14.15 6.71 6.46
N TYR A 21 -14.48 6.16 5.30
CA TYR A 21 -13.77 6.39 4.06
C TYR A 21 -13.77 7.88 3.66
N SER A 22 -12.67 8.33 3.09
CA SER A 22 -12.49 9.68 2.53
C SER A 22 -11.67 9.62 1.25
N GLU A 23 -11.62 10.72 0.49
CA GLU A 23 -10.75 10.86 -0.69
C GLU A 23 -9.27 10.54 -0.40
N LYS A 24 -8.83 10.66 0.86
CA LYS A 24 -7.46 10.33 1.28
C LYS A 24 -7.17 8.83 1.20
N ALA A 25 -8.19 7.98 1.24
CA ALA A 25 -8.04 6.54 1.02
C ALA A 25 -7.70 6.23 -0.44
N ASP A 26 -8.21 7.02 -1.38
CA ASP A 26 -7.84 6.89 -2.80
C ASP A 26 -6.40 7.32 -3.04
N ILE A 27 -5.95 8.38 -2.36
CA ILE A 27 -4.56 8.84 -2.42
C ILE A 27 -3.60 7.76 -1.89
N TYR A 28 -3.98 7.06 -0.81
CA TYR A 28 -3.21 5.91 -0.33
C TYR A 28 -3.16 4.80 -1.37
N SER A 29 -4.32 4.44 -1.94
CA SER A 29 -4.43 3.40 -2.98
C SER A 29 -3.59 3.73 -4.21
N LEU A 30 -3.53 5.01 -4.60
CA LEU A 30 -2.66 5.53 -5.65
C LEU A 30 -1.17 5.34 -5.31
N GLY A 31 -0.78 5.64 -4.07
CA GLY A 31 0.60 5.41 -3.61
C GLY A 31 1.00 3.93 -3.68
N VAL A 32 0.10 3.02 -3.26
CA VAL A 32 0.33 1.57 -3.38
C VAL A 32 0.44 1.15 -4.85
N LEU A 33 -0.40 1.71 -5.73
CA LEU A 33 -0.35 1.46 -7.18
C LEU A 33 0.98 1.92 -7.79
N ILE A 34 1.51 3.08 -7.38
CA ILE A 34 2.83 3.53 -7.86
C ILE A 34 3.92 2.54 -7.46
N CYS A 35 3.87 1.98 -6.25
CA CYS A 35 4.80 0.93 -5.84
C CYS A 35 4.67 -0.35 -6.69
N GLU A 36 3.45 -0.74 -7.04
CA GLU A 36 3.24 -1.87 -7.95
C GLU A 36 3.81 -1.60 -9.35
N LEU A 37 3.62 -0.39 -9.88
CA LEU A 37 4.17 0.00 -11.19
C LEU A 37 5.71 0.00 -11.19
N ASP A 38 6.32 0.49 -10.11
CA ASP A 38 7.77 0.55 -9.97
C ASP A 38 8.41 -0.84 -9.77
N THR A 39 7.78 -1.70 -8.97
CA THR A 39 8.28 -3.06 -8.68
C THR A 39 7.88 -4.09 -9.74
N ALA A 40 6.91 -3.75 -10.60
CA ALA A 40 6.22 -4.66 -11.51
C ALA A 40 5.65 -5.91 -10.81
N GLN A 41 5.29 -5.78 -9.53
CA GLN A 41 4.82 -6.87 -8.68
C GLN A 41 3.61 -6.43 -7.87
N VAL A 42 2.72 -7.38 -7.58
CA VAL A 42 1.61 -7.17 -6.65
C VAL A 42 2.16 -6.67 -5.31
N PRO A 43 1.53 -5.69 -4.65
CA PRO A 43 2.02 -5.18 -3.37
C PRO A 43 2.20 -6.30 -2.36
N TYR A 44 3.35 -6.29 -1.69
CA TYR A 44 3.77 -7.30 -0.70
C TYR A 44 3.94 -8.73 -1.25
N ALA A 45 4.10 -8.91 -2.57
CA ALA A 45 4.38 -10.22 -3.16
C ALA A 45 5.63 -10.90 -2.57
N ASN A 46 6.61 -10.11 -2.14
CA ASN A 46 7.81 -10.59 -1.45
C ASN A 46 7.55 -11.17 -0.04
N LEU A 47 6.40 -10.86 0.58
CA LEU A 47 5.99 -11.36 1.91
C LEU A 47 4.99 -12.51 1.81
N VAL A 48 4.25 -12.60 0.70
CA VAL A 48 3.32 -13.69 0.41
C VAL A 48 4.10 -14.79 -0.33
N GLY A 49 4.59 -15.78 0.41
CA GLY A 49 5.54 -16.77 -0.11
C GLY A 49 5.05 -17.55 -1.34
N THR A 50 5.76 -17.38 -2.45
CA THR A 50 6.16 -18.45 -3.40
C THR A 50 7.48 -18.18 -4.14
N GLN A 51 8.26 -17.13 -3.85
CA GLN A 51 9.50 -16.83 -4.61
C GLN A 51 10.64 -16.21 -3.77
N GLY A 52 11.14 -16.91 -2.76
CA GLY A 52 12.37 -16.50 -2.07
C GLY A 52 12.59 -17.29 -0.78
N GLY A 53 13.71 -18.02 -0.69
CA GLY A 53 14.03 -18.96 0.39
C GLY A 53 14.32 -18.34 1.76
N GLY A 54 13.33 -17.67 2.36
CA GLY A 54 13.33 -17.23 3.75
C GLY A 54 12.07 -17.69 4.50
N ASP A 55 12.25 -18.20 5.72
CA ASP A 55 11.27 -18.91 6.57
C ASP A 55 10.01 -18.12 7.01
N MET A 56 9.76 -16.91 6.53
CA MET A 56 8.64 -16.07 6.99
C MET A 56 7.55 -15.93 5.92
N GLN A 57 6.75 -16.99 5.75
CA GLN A 57 5.53 -16.93 4.96
C GLN A 57 4.44 -16.18 5.74
N VAL A 58 4.02 -15.01 5.25
CA VAL A 58 2.99 -14.20 5.91
C VAL A 58 1.67 -14.34 5.16
N THR A 59 0.59 -14.66 5.87
CA THR A 59 -0.75 -14.70 5.26
C THR A 59 -1.21 -13.29 4.88
N LYS A 60 -2.06 -13.17 3.85
CA LYS A 60 -2.67 -11.88 3.46
C LYS A 60 -3.33 -11.18 4.65
N ALA A 61 -3.97 -11.94 5.54
CA ALA A 61 -4.55 -11.42 6.79
C ALA A 61 -3.51 -10.78 7.72
N LYS A 62 -2.36 -11.42 7.92
CA LYS A 62 -1.29 -10.88 8.76
C LYS A 62 -0.64 -9.64 8.13
N ILE A 63 -0.50 -9.58 6.80
CA ILE A 63 -0.08 -8.36 6.08
C ILE A 63 -1.05 -7.21 6.36
N MET A 64 -2.36 -7.44 6.22
CA MET A 64 -3.37 -6.41 6.53
C MET A 64 -3.29 -5.94 7.98
N MET A 65 -3.08 -6.85 8.94
CA MET A 65 -2.89 -6.47 10.35
C MET A 65 -1.64 -5.60 10.54
N MET A 66 -0.54 -5.90 9.85
CA MET A 66 0.68 -5.08 9.92
C MET A 66 0.49 -3.69 9.28
N VAL A 67 -0.25 -3.61 8.17
CA VAL A 67 -0.64 -2.31 7.56
C VAL A 67 -1.52 -1.51 8.51
N VAL A 68 -2.51 -2.15 9.13
CA VAL A 68 -3.40 -1.54 10.14
C VAL A 68 -2.63 -1.05 11.37
N ALA A 69 -1.60 -1.79 11.80
CA ALA A 69 -0.72 -1.41 12.90
C ALA A 69 0.27 -0.28 12.52
N GLY A 70 0.47 -0.05 11.22
CA GLY A 70 1.46 0.92 10.71
C GLY A 70 2.88 0.37 10.60
N ASP A 71 3.06 -0.93 10.86
CA ASP A 71 4.34 -1.65 10.83
C ASP A 71 4.81 -1.96 9.40
N LEU A 72 3.89 -1.93 8.44
CA LEU A 72 4.15 -2.26 7.05
C LEU A 72 3.65 -1.17 6.12
N ARG A 73 4.50 -0.78 5.17
CA ARG A 73 4.19 0.19 4.11
C ARG A 73 4.68 -0.34 2.75
N PRO A 74 4.05 0.07 1.65
CA PRO A 74 4.55 -0.21 0.31
C PRO A 74 5.96 0.35 0.14
N VAL A 75 6.82 -0.40 -0.56
CA VAL A 75 8.20 0.00 -0.83
C VAL A 75 8.42 0.14 -2.34
N LEU A 76 9.26 1.11 -2.70
CA LEU A 76 9.76 1.29 -4.05
C LEU A 76 11.12 0.62 -4.20
N THR A 77 11.51 0.35 -5.44
CA THR A 77 12.84 -0.08 -5.82
C THR A 77 13.87 1.04 -5.59
N GLN A 78 15.14 0.66 -5.43
CA GLN A 78 16.23 1.63 -5.25
C GLN A 78 16.50 2.48 -6.51
N SER A 79 16.00 2.04 -7.66
CA SER A 79 16.10 2.74 -8.94
C SER A 79 14.99 3.76 -9.18
N CYS A 80 14.01 3.85 -8.28
CA CYS A 80 12.88 4.77 -8.44
C CYS A 80 13.36 6.23 -8.41
N PRO A 81 12.96 7.09 -9.36
CA PRO A 81 13.33 8.51 -9.35
C PRO A 81 12.88 9.21 -8.05
N ASP A 82 13.73 10.08 -7.50
CA ASP A 82 13.50 10.76 -6.22
C ASP A 82 12.14 11.47 -6.12
N ILE A 83 11.69 12.07 -7.23
CA ILE A 83 10.40 12.75 -7.28
C ILE A 83 9.22 11.78 -7.09
N ILE A 84 9.29 10.59 -7.68
CA ILE A 84 8.28 9.56 -7.54
C ILE A 84 8.35 8.97 -6.15
N TYR A 85 9.56 8.78 -5.61
CA TYR A 85 9.76 8.33 -4.24
C TYR A 85 9.08 9.24 -3.22
N GLU A 86 9.33 10.56 -3.28
CA GLU A 86 8.76 11.50 -2.31
C GLU A 86 7.24 11.62 -2.45
N ILE A 87 6.72 11.67 -3.68
CA ILE A 87 5.27 11.67 -3.91
C ILE A 87 4.63 10.42 -3.31
N THR A 88 5.18 9.25 -3.62
CA THR A 88 4.66 7.96 -3.14
C THR A 88 4.70 7.89 -1.62
N ARG A 89 5.82 8.30 -1.02
CA ARG A 89 6.02 8.33 0.44
C ARG A 89 4.94 9.15 1.14
N ARG A 90 4.56 10.31 0.57
CA ARG A 90 3.49 11.15 1.10
C ARG A 90 2.11 10.52 0.87
N CYS A 91 1.88 9.91 -0.29
CA CYS A 91 0.62 9.22 -0.60
C CYS A 91 0.34 8.05 0.36
N VAL A 92 1.36 7.26 0.71
CA VAL A 92 1.22 6.11 1.63
C VAL A 92 1.42 6.46 3.11
N ALA A 93 1.29 7.74 3.48
CA ALA A 93 1.33 8.15 4.89
C ALA A 93 0.21 7.45 5.68
N TYR A 94 0.53 7.05 6.92
CA TYR A 94 -0.39 6.29 7.75
C TYR A 94 -1.61 7.13 8.15
N GLU A 95 -1.40 8.35 8.65
CA GLU A 95 -2.47 9.28 8.96
C GLU A 95 -3.04 9.89 7.67
N PRO A 96 -4.37 9.84 7.44
CA PRO A 96 -4.99 10.40 6.24
C PRO A 96 -4.75 11.90 6.06
N SER A 97 -4.56 12.65 7.15
CA SER A 97 -4.28 14.09 7.13
C SER A 97 -2.94 14.44 6.50
N ASP A 98 -1.97 13.53 6.55
CA ASP A 98 -0.60 13.78 6.09
C ASP A 98 -0.44 13.50 4.59
N ARG A 99 -1.46 12.86 3.99
CA ARG A 99 -1.49 12.57 2.56
C ARG A 99 -1.85 13.84 1.78
N PRO A 100 -1.29 14.07 0.59
CA PRO A 100 -1.71 15.18 -0.27
C PRO A 100 -3.15 15.00 -0.74
N SER A 101 -3.77 16.07 -1.22
CA SER A 101 -4.98 16.02 -2.04
C SER A 101 -4.60 15.71 -3.49
N ALA A 102 -5.56 15.24 -4.29
CA ALA A 102 -5.33 14.99 -5.71
C ALA A 102 -4.87 16.26 -6.46
N LYS A 103 -5.30 17.44 -6.01
CA LYS A 103 -4.89 18.73 -6.57
C LYS A 103 -3.43 19.07 -6.30
N GLU A 104 -2.88 18.63 -5.17
CA GLU A 104 -1.47 18.84 -4.83
C GLU A 104 -0.51 17.88 -5.55
N LEU A 105 -1.07 16.89 -6.28
CA LEU A 105 -0.33 15.92 -7.09
C LEU A 105 -0.26 16.30 -8.58
N GLN A 106 -0.79 17.46 -8.97
CA GLN A 106 -0.84 17.95 -10.35
C GLN A 106 0.46 18.62 -10.80
#